data_AF-A0A0B5KZT2-F1
#
_entry.id   AF-A0A0B5KZT2-F1
#
_cell.length_a   1.000
_cell.length_b   1.000
_cell.length_c   1.000
_cell.angle_alpha   90.00
_cell.angle_beta   90.00
_cell.angle_gamma   90.00
#
_symmetry.space_group_name_H-M   'P 1'
#
loop_
_entity.id
_entity.type
_entity.pdbx_description
1 polymer ?
#
loop_
_entity_poly.entity_id
_entity_poly.type
_entity_poly.pdbx_seq_one_letter_code
_entity_poly.pdbx_strand_id
1 'polypeptide(L)'
;MRKILFLTICTLVSLSFGSFLYLKELSVEFPEELYKTIGTRSFLVKYFTLFEDETQKGIVFSGWIFSPNTQTTSTLDIKLENEKEVHVFSIKTTRKGFYLIIPPHLLIFPKNLKVFIDGYEIGG
;
A
#
# COMPACT_ATOMS: atom_id res chain seq x y z
N MET A 1 -8.48 -42.65 7.38
CA MET A 1 -7.71 -41.92 6.33
C MET A 1 -8.49 -40.74 5.75
N ARG A 2 -9.72 -40.89 5.23
CA ARG A 2 -10.51 -39.78 4.64
C ARG A 2 -10.72 -38.56 5.55
N LYS A 3 -10.97 -38.79 6.86
CA LYS A 3 -11.16 -37.70 7.84
C LYS A 3 -9.87 -36.92 8.13
N ILE A 4 -8.72 -37.58 8.12
CA ILE A 4 -7.41 -36.95 8.34
C ILE A 4 -7.04 -36.10 7.12
N LEU A 5 -7.24 -36.64 5.91
CA LEU A 5 -7.04 -35.90 4.66
C LEU A 5 -7.89 -34.62 4.63
N PHE A 6 -9.16 -34.70 5.02
CA PHE A 6 -10.06 -33.55 5.10
C PHE A 6 -9.55 -32.49 6.09
N LEU A 7 -9.10 -32.92 7.28
CA LEU A 7 -8.56 -32.03 8.31
C LEU A 7 -7.27 -31.33 7.84
N THR A 8 -6.37 -32.07 7.18
CA THR A 8 -5.14 -31.51 6.59
C THR A 8 -5.44 -30.48 5.50
N ILE A 9 -6.42 -30.75 4.63
CA ILE A 9 -6.86 -29.80 3.59
C ILE A 9 -7.44 -28.54 4.24
N CYS A 10 -8.32 -28.67 5.24
CA CYS A 10 -8.88 -27.52 5.95
C CYS A 10 -7.80 -26.66 6.63
N THR A 11 -6.77 -27.28 7.23
CA THR A 11 -5.66 -26.52 7.83
C THR A 11 -4.82 -25.80 6.79
N LEU A 12 -4.52 -26.41 5.65
CA LEU A 12 -3.75 -25.78 4.57
C LEU A 12 -4.51 -24.61 3.94
N VAL A 13 -5.82 -24.80 3.72
CA VAL A 13 -6.71 -23.75 3.22
C VAL A 13 -6.79 -22.59 4.23
N SER A 14 -6.91 -22.88 5.52
CA SER A 14 -6.94 -21.84 6.56
C SER A 14 -5.64 -21.03 6.61
N LEU A 15 -4.49 -21.69 6.45
CA LEU A 15 -3.18 -21.02 6.39
C LEU A 15 -3.03 -20.12 5.16
N SER A 16 -3.70 -20.43 4.04
CA SER A 16 -3.65 -19.61 2.82
C SER A 16 -4.33 -18.24 2.97
N PHE A 17 -5.20 -18.07 3.98
CA PHE A 17 -5.84 -16.78 4.27
C PHE A 17 -5.01 -15.87 5.20
N GLY A 18 -3.85 -16.32 5.67
CA GLY A 18 -3.04 -15.59 6.67
C GLY A 18 -2.27 -14.38 6.13
N SER A 19 -2.11 -14.24 4.81
CA SER A 19 -1.34 -13.16 4.17
C SER A 19 -2.26 -12.22 3.38
N PHE A 20 -3.22 -11.59 4.06
CA PHE A 20 -4.16 -10.69 3.39
C PHE A 20 -3.45 -9.38 3.01
N LEU A 21 -3.14 -9.23 1.72
CA LEU A 21 -2.81 -7.95 1.13
C LEU A 21 -4.12 -7.28 0.71
N TYR A 22 -4.35 -6.06 1.18
CA TYR A 22 -5.55 -5.31 0.86
C TYR A 22 -5.19 -3.86 0.56
N LEU A 23 -5.62 -3.38 -0.61
CA LEU A 23 -5.44 -2.00 -1.04
C LEU A 23 -6.78 -1.43 -1.45
N LYS A 24 -7.14 -0.28 -0.89
CA LYS A 24 -8.43 0.37 -1.16
C LYS A 24 -8.32 1.89 -1.13
N GLU A 25 -8.78 2.54 -2.20
CA GLU A 25 -8.99 3.99 -2.21
C GLU A 25 -10.08 4.38 -1.21
N LEU A 26 -9.83 5.42 -0.43
CA LEU A 26 -10.71 5.96 0.60
C LEU A 26 -11.44 7.20 0.08
N SER A 27 -12.73 7.30 0.39
CA SER A 27 -13.55 8.47 0.06
C SER A 27 -13.46 9.60 1.10
N VAL A 28 -12.63 9.43 2.13
CA VAL A 28 -12.51 10.35 3.26
C VAL A 28 -11.08 10.88 3.34
N GLU A 29 -10.96 12.15 3.69
CA GLU A 29 -9.69 12.79 4.00
C GLU A 29 -9.45 12.77 5.51
N PHE A 30 -8.20 12.59 5.91
CA PHE A 30 -7.79 12.62 7.32
C PHE A 30 -7.09 13.94 7.64
N PRO A 31 -7.11 14.39 8.91
CA PRO A 31 -6.38 15.58 9.33
C PRO A 31 -4.89 15.48 8.99
N GLU A 32 -4.34 16.57 8.44
CA GLU A 32 -2.94 16.68 8.01
C GLU A 32 -1.93 16.40 9.14
N GLU A 33 -2.32 16.70 10.38
CA GLU A 33 -1.52 16.50 11.59
C GLU A 33 -1.19 15.02 11.87
N LEU A 34 -1.99 14.09 11.36
CA LEU A 34 -1.73 12.65 11.51
C LEU A 34 -0.59 12.18 10.59
N TYR A 35 -0.35 12.90 9.49
CA TYR A 35 0.53 12.45 8.43
C TYR A 35 2.00 12.77 8.69
N LYS A 36 2.83 11.74 8.52
CA LYS A 36 4.26 11.90 8.24
C LYS A 36 4.44 12.11 6.75
N THR A 37 5.45 12.91 6.38
CA THR A 37 5.75 13.22 4.97
C THR A 37 7.12 12.68 4.59
N ILE A 38 7.22 12.09 3.39
CA ILE A 38 8.46 11.66 2.77
C ILE A 38 8.47 12.06 1.28
N GLY A 39 9.65 12.31 0.73
CA GLY A 39 9.83 12.59 -0.69
C GLY A 39 10.78 13.75 -0.96
N THR A 40 10.58 14.38 -2.11
CA THR A 40 11.37 15.49 -2.65
C THR A 40 10.46 16.68 -3.00
N ARG A 41 11.03 17.69 -3.67
CA ARG A 41 10.25 18.82 -4.19
C ARG A 41 9.32 18.44 -5.35
N SER A 42 9.62 17.35 -6.06
CA SER A 42 8.86 16.90 -7.24
C SER A 42 7.99 15.68 -6.96
N PHE A 43 8.05 15.13 -5.75
CA PHE A 43 7.30 13.95 -5.36
C PHE A 43 7.10 13.98 -3.85
N LEU A 44 5.87 13.81 -3.38
CA LEU A 44 5.58 13.82 -1.96
C LEU A 44 4.55 12.75 -1.64
N VAL A 45 4.87 11.93 -0.65
CA VAL A 45 3.94 10.97 -0.06
C VAL A 45 3.74 11.33 1.39
N LYS A 46 2.48 11.39 1.78
CA LYS A 46 2.02 11.51 3.15
C LYS A 46 1.52 10.15 3.59
N TYR A 47 1.91 9.69 4.76
CA TYR A 47 1.35 8.47 5.33
C TYR A 47 1.24 8.53 6.85
N PHE A 48 0.35 7.73 7.41
CA PHE A 48 0.32 7.41 8.83
C PHE A 48 -0.05 5.95 9.04
N THR A 49 0.37 5.41 10.19
CA THR A 49 0.05 4.04 10.58
C THR A 49 -1.30 4.06 11.30
N LEU A 50 -2.29 3.35 10.74
CA LEU A 50 -3.61 3.18 11.33
C LEU A 50 -3.57 2.12 12.45
N PHE A 51 -2.86 1.02 12.22
CA PHE A 51 -2.61 -0.01 13.21
C PHE A 51 -1.34 -0.80 12.88
N GLU A 52 -0.78 -1.46 13.88
CA GLU A 52 0.30 -2.43 13.74
C GLU A 52 0.15 -3.49 14.82
N ASP A 53 0.09 -4.77 14.43
CA ASP A 53 0.04 -5.91 15.34
C ASP A 53 1.25 -6.85 15.14
N GLU A 54 1.17 -8.07 15.66
CA GLU A 54 2.26 -9.06 15.56
C GLU A 54 2.50 -9.55 14.13
N THR A 55 1.49 -9.47 13.27
CA THR A 55 1.47 -10.08 11.93
C THR A 55 1.26 -9.08 10.79
N GLN A 56 0.55 -7.98 11.04
CA GLN A 56 0.08 -7.05 10.01
C GLN A 56 0.27 -5.60 10.40
N LYS A 57 0.33 -4.76 9.37
CA LYS A 57 0.37 -3.30 9.47
C LYS A 57 -0.67 -2.73 8.52
N GLY A 58 -1.41 -1.74 9.01
CA GLY A 58 -2.34 -0.94 8.23
C GLY A 58 -1.83 0.49 8.14
N ILE A 59 -1.64 1.01 6.94
CA ILE A 59 -1.28 2.41 6.72
C ILE A 59 -2.31 3.10 5.84
N VAL A 60 -2.49 4.39 6.08
CA VAL A 60 -3.16 5.28 5.13
C VAL A 60 -2.11 6.15 4.49
N PHE A 61 -2.11 6.24 3.17
CA PHE A 61 -1.20 7.10 2.43
C PHE A 61 -1.92 7.91 1.34
N SER A 62 -1.36 9.05 1.01
CA SER A 62 -1.79 9.94 -0.07
C SER A 62 -0.57 10.73 -0.56
N GLY A 63 -0.73 11.59 -1.55
CA GLY A 63 0.43 12.37 -2.01
C GLY A 63 0.22 13.06 -3.35
N TRP A 64 1.32 13.49 -3.93
CA TRP A 64 1.33 14.11 -5.24
C TRP A 64 2.68 13.94 -5.93
N ILE A 65 2.65 14.00 -7.26
CA ILE A 65 3.83 13.95 -8.13
C ILE A 65 3.79 15.15 -9.05
N PHE A 66 4.87 15.93 -9.10
CA PHE A 66 5.01 17.02 -10.06
C PHE A 66 5.22 16.44 -11.47
N SER A 67 4.29 16.71 -12.38
CA SER A 67 4.28 16.23 -13.75
C SER A 67 3.81 17.34 -14.70
N PRO A 68 4.73 18.15 -15.24
CA PRO A 68 4.38 19.25 -16.13
C PRO A 68 3.91 18.78 -17.52
N ASN A 69 4.31 17.57 -17.94
CA ASN A 69 3.90 16.99 -19.22
C ASN A 69 2.50 16.38 -19.11
N THR A 70 1.65 16.58 -20.12
CA THR A 70 0.27 16.05 -20.17
C THR A 70 0.17 14.60 -20.62
N GLN A 71 1.26 14.01 -21.14
CA GLN A 71 1.28 12.64 -21.67
C GLN A 71 1.66 11.56 -20.64
N THR A 72 2.00 11.92 -19.41
CA THR A 72 2.45 10.95 -18.39
C THR A 72 1.28 10.12 -17.87
N THR A 73 1.43 8.79 -17.90
CA THR A 73 0.45 7.80 -17.45
C THR A 73 -0.04 8.10 -16.04
N SER A 74 -1.35 8.01 -15.84
CA SER A 74 -2.05 8.33 -14.59
C SER A 74 -2.00 7.18 -13.57
N THR A 75 -0.99 6.33 -13.59
CA THR A 75 -0.88 5.18 -12.67
C THR A 75 0.43 5.22 -11.91
N LEU A 76 0.37 4.87 -10.63
CA LEU A 76 1.51 4.79 -9.74
C LEU A 76 1.58 3.38 -9.18
N ASP A 77 2.76 2.78 -9.25
CA ASP A 77 3.01 1.45 -8.71
C ASP A 77 3.44 1.54 -7.25
N ILE A 78 2.81 0.73 -6.42
CA ILE A 78 3.12 0.50 -5.02
C ILE A 78 3.69 -0.90 -4.92
N LYS A 79 4.96 -0.99 -4.51
CA LYS A 79 5.67 -2.24 -4.38
C LYS A 79 5.72 -2.64 -2.91
N LEU A 80 5.42 -3.89 -2.61
CA LEU A 80 5.66 -4.48 -1.30
C LEU A 80 6.65 -5.63 -1.46
N GLU A 81 7.72 -5.63 -0.67
CA GLU A 81 8.74 -6.67 -0.79
C GLU A 81 9.39 -7.05 0.54
N ASN A 82 9.87 -8.29 0.58
CA ASN A 82 10.85 -8.78 1.54
C ASN A 82 11.85 -9.68 0.77
N GLU A 83 12.71 -10.40 1.49
CA GLU A 83 13.72 -11.28 0.87
C GLU A 83 13.12 -12.46 0.06
N LYS A 84 11.84 -12.78 0.25
CA LYS A 84 11.17 -13.98 -0.30
C LYS A 84 10.11 -13.68 -1.35
N GLU A 85 9.45 -12.54 -1.27
CA GLU A 85 8.31 -12.20 -2.12
C GLU A 85 8.28 -10.72 -2.52
N VAL A 86 7.69 -10.47 -3.70
CA VAL A 86 7.46 -9.13 -4.24
C VAL A 86 6.03 -9.06 -4.76
N HIS A 87 5.30 -8.03 -4.33
CA HIS A 87 3.93 -7.73 -4.73
C HIS A 87 3.87 -6.32 -5.32
N VAL A 88 3.10 -6.11 -6.38
CA VAL A 88 2.95 -4.81 -7.03
C VAL A 88 1.47 -4.49 -7.24
N PHE A 89 1.06 -3.31 -6.80
CA PHE A 89 -0.26 -2.76 -7.04
C PHE A 89 -0.14 -1.47 -7.85
N SER A 90 -0.94 -1.33 -8.91
CA SER A 90 -1.04 -0.07 -9.65
C SER A 90 -2.29 0.69 -9.24
N ILE A 91 -2.12 1.90 -8.72
CA ILE A 91 -3.23 2.80 -8.37
C ILE A 91 -3.37 3.91 -9.39
N LYS A 92 -4.58 4.44 -9.56
CA LYS A 92 -4.84 5.59 -10.42
C LYS A 92 -4.55 6.89 -9.67
N THR A 93 -3.93 7.83 -10.36
CA THR A 93 -3.71 9.21 -9.91
C THR A 93 -4.64 10.15 -10.66
N THR A 94 -5.00 11.26 -10.01
CA THR A 94 -5.89 12.28 -10.58
C THR A 94 -5.09 13.52 -10.92
N ARG A 95 -5.14 13.99 -12.16
CA ARG A 95 -4.42 15.21 -12.56
C ARG A 95 -5.09 16.47 -12.00
N LYS A 96 -4.29 17.36 -11.42
CA LYS A 96 -4.68 18.70 -10.97
C LYS A 96 -3.57 19.71 -11.30
N GLY A 97 -3.72 20.41 -12.43
CA GLY A 97 -2.69 21.32 -12.95
C GLY A 97 -1.42 20.57 -13.35
N PHE A 98 -0.26 20.99 -12.81
CA PHE A 98 1.03 20.34 -13.01
C PHE A 98 1.30 19.18 -12.04
N TYR A 99 0.28 18.69 -11.33
CA TYR A 99 0.44 17.62 -10.35
C TYR A 99 -0.45 16.43 -10.69
N LEU A 100 0.07 15.23 -10.45
CA LEU A 100 -0.68 13.99 -10.35
C LEU A 100 -0.95 13.75 -8.86
N ILE A 101 -2.20 13.82 -8.45
CA ILE A 101 -2.63 13.62 -7.07
C ILE A 101 -2.85 12.13 -6.83
N ILE A 102 -2.23 11.62 -5.78
CA ILE A 102 -2.45 10.27 -5.26
C ILE A 102 -3.59 10.39 -4.24
N PRO A 103 -4.80 9.87 -4.53
CA PRO A 103 -5.89 9.95 -3.59
C PRO A 103 -5.59 9.10 -2.34
N PRO A 104 -6.26 9.35 -1.21
CA PRO A 104 -6.04 8.59 0.01
C PRO A 104 -6.32 7.11 -0.21
N HIS A 105 -5.41 6.24 0.23
CA HIS A 105 -5.53 4.80 0.14
C HIS A 105 -5.23 4.16 1.49
N LEU A 106 -6.01 3.15 1.85
CA LEU A 106 -5.72 2.19 2.90
C LEU A 106 -4.94 1.02 2.29
N LEU A 107 -3.80 0.71 2.88
CA LEU A 107 -3.00 -0.47 2.57
C LEU A 107 -2.82 -1.30 3.84
N ILE A 108 -3.27 -2.55 3.80
CA ILE A 108 -3.07 -3.55 4.85
C ILE A 108 -2.16 -4.64 4.28
N PHE A 109 -1.11 -4.96 5.04
CA PHE A 109 -0.07 -5.86 4.58
C PHE A 109 0.62 -6.59 5.75
N PRO A 110 1.21 -7.77 5.50
CA PRO A 110 2.10 -8.43 6.45
C PRO A 110 3.22 -7.52 6.95
N LYS A 111 3.45 -7.49 8.26
CA LYS A 111 4.42 -6.60 8.93
C LYS A 111 5.87 -6.80 8.47
N ASN A 112 6.20 -7.98 7.96
CA ASN A 112 7.52 -8.32 7.44
C ASN A 112 7.77 -7.80 6.02
N LEU A 113 6.78 -7.18 5.35
CA LEU A 113 6.95 -6.54 4.05
C LEU A 113 7.28 -5.06 4.23
N LYS A 114 8.19 -4.57 3.39
CA LYS A 114 8.48 -3.15 3.23
C LYS A 114 7.64 -2.59 2.08
N VAL A 115 7.08 -1.41 2.26
CA VAL A 115 6.26 -0.74 1.24
C VAL A 115 7.08 0.35 0.57
N PHE A 116 7.11 0.35 -0.76
CA PHE A 116 7.79 1.35 -1.57
C PHE A 116 6.80 2.03 -2.51
N ILE A 117 6.81 3.36 -2.50
CA ILE A 117 6.08 4.19 -3.47
C ILE A 117 7.11 5.05 -4.20
N ASP A 118 7.22 4.86 -5.52
CA ASP A 118 8.22 5.54 -6.36
C ASP A 118 9.65 5.43 -5.80
N GLY A 119 10.00 4.26 -5.26
CA GLY A 119 11.30 3.99 -4.64
C GLY A 119 11.49 4.49 -3.21
N TYR A 120 10.53 5.22 -2.63
CA TYR A 120 10.58 5.65 -1.22
C TYR A 120 9.94 4.60 -0.31
N GLU A 121 10.68 4.13 0.69
CA GLU A 121 10.16 3.24 1.74
C GLU A 121 9.19 4.03 2.66
N ILE A 122 7.97 3.52 2.83
CA ILE A 122 6.94 4.10 3.71
C ILE A 122 6.44 3.08 4.72
N GLY A 123 5.97 3.57 5.87
CA GLY A 123 5.38 2.69 6.86
C GLY A 123 6.36 1.69 7.47
N GLY A 124 7.65 2.02 7.53
CA GLY A 124 8.63 1.34 8.37
C GLY A 124 8.17 1.29 9.83
#